data_AF-A0A820AB74-F1
#
_entry.id   AF-A0A820AB74-F1
#
_cell.length_a   1.000
_cell.length_b   1.000
_cell.length_c   1.000
_cell.angle_alpha   90.00
_cell.angle_beta   90.00
_cell.angle_gamma   90.00
#
_symmetry.space_group_name_H-M   'P 1'
#
loop_
_entity.id
_entity.type
_entity.pdbx_description
1 polymer ?
#
loop_
_entity_poly.entity_id
_entity_poly.type
_entity_poly.pdbx_seq_one_letter_code
_entity_poly.pdbx_strand_id
1 'polypeptide(L)'
;MVAQRAYFFRKMDHLRQENAHVYYHDETWCNMGEEKKSIWFNDSGEGRLRKTAGKGPNVGICIVVDNAPWHSELTDDTKPAKRSYNKAQVQQWLSKHYVIFDSAMTKAELLELASANRPTRHYK
;
A
#
# COMPACT_ATOMS: atom_id res chain seq x y z
N MET A 1 -1.28 -12.36 -5.92
CA MET A 1 0.07 -11.86 -6.29
C MET A 1 0.34 -11.91 -7.79
N VAL A 2 0.04 -13.00 -8.52
CA VAL A 2 0.35 -13.13 -9.97
C VAL A 2 -0.37 -12.08 -10.83
N ALA A 3 -1.67 -11.85 -10.63
CA ALA A 3 -2.46 -10.92 -11.45
C ALA A 3 -2.02 -9.45 -11.31
N GLN A 4 -1.70 -9.00 -10.09
CA GLN A 4 -1.23 -7.62 -9.84
C GLN A 4 0.15 -7.38 -10.48
N ARG A 5 1.04 -8.38 -10.42
CA ARG A 5 2.36 -8.31 -11.05
C ARG A 5 2.25 -8.29 -12.59
N ALA A 6 1.34 -9.06 -13.17
CA ALA A 6 1.06 -9.03 -14.60
C ALA A 6 0.48 -7.67 -15.06
N TYR A 7 -0.45 -7.09 -14.28
CA TYR A 7 -0.98 -5.75 -14.55
C TYR A 7 0.13 -4.69 -14.51
N PHE A 8 1.00 -4.76 -13.51
CA PHE A 8 2.15 -3.85 -13.39
C PHE A 8 3.03 -3.89 -14.63
N PHE A 9 3.47 -5.08 -15.07
CA PHE A 9 4.32 -5.20 -16.26
C PHE A 9 3.64 -4.66 -17.52
N ARG A 10 2.36 -4.99 -17.73
CA ARG A 10 1.59 -4.44 -18.86
C ARG A 10 1.53 -2.91 -18.86
N LYS A 11 1.34 -2.30 -17.68
CA LYS A 11 1.33 -0.84 -17.55
C LYS A 11 2.71 -0.24 -17.81
N MET A 12 3.77 -0.87 -17.31
CA MET A 12 5.15 -0.43 -17.58
C MET A 12 5.49 -0.51 -19.07
N ASP A 13 5.03 -1.55 -19.76
CA ASP A 13 5.28 -1.70 -21.20
C ASP A 13 4.55 -0.63 -22.01
N HIS A 14 3.30 -0.30 -21.66
CA HIS A 14 2.57 0.82 -22.27
C HIS A 14 3.32 2.15 -22.08
N LEU A 15 3.76 2.45 -20.85
CA LEU A 15 4.49 3.67 -20.54
C LEU A 15 5.82 3.76 -21.29
N ARG A 16 6.51 2.63 -21.49
CA ARG A 16 7.73 2.56 -22.30
C ARG A 16 7.44 2.80 -23.80
N GLN A 17 6.33 2.29 -24.32
CA GLN A 17 5.89 2.56 -25.70
C GLN A 17 5.56 4.04 -25.94
N GLU A 18 5.01 4.72 -24.92
CA GLU A 18 4.73 6.16 -24.96
C GLU A 18 5.97 7.04 -24.71
N ASN A 19 7.15 6.42 -24.63
CA ASN A 19 8.42 7.10 -24.33
C ASN A 19 8.37 7.91 -23.02
N ALA A 20 7.59 7.43 -22.04
CA ALA A 20 7.48 8.08 -20.74
C ALA A 20 8.79 7.95 -19.96
N HIS A 21 9.18 9.01 -19.26
CA HIS A 21 10.31 8.94 -18.33
C HIS A 21 9.85 8.23 -17.06
N VAL A 22 10.36 7.02 -16.84
CA VAL A 22 10.07 6.18 -15.67
C VAL A 22 11.18 6.34 -14.64
N TYR A 23 10.82 6.77 -13.45
CA TYR A 23 11.73 6.84 -12.31
C TYR A 23 11.26 5.88 -11.22
N TYR A 24 12.19 5.08 -10.70
CA TYR A 24 11.99 4.25 -9.52
C TYR A 24 12.53 5.01 -8.32
N HIS A 25 11.70 5.23 -7.31
CA HIS A 25 12.17 5.74 -6.04
C HIS A 25 12.52 4.54 -5.17
N ASP A 26 13.80 4.36 -4.85
CA ASP A 26 14.17 3.65 -3.64
C ASP A 26 13.93 4.63 -2.49
N GLU A 27 13.42 4.21 -1.35
CA GLU A 27 13.07 5.11 -0.26
C GLU A 27 14.34 5.60 0.45
N THR A 28 15.08 6.45 -0.24
CA THR A 28 16.26 7.13 0.24
C THR A 28 15.82 8.50 0.72
N TRP A 29 15.94 8.69 2.03
CA TRP A 29 15.71 9.93 2.75
C TRP A 29 16.33 11.13 1.99
N CYS A 30 15.51 12.13 1.64
CA CYS A 30 16.02 13.40 1.08
C CYS A 30 16.84 14.11 2.16
N ASN A 31 18.15 14.23 1.96
CA ASN A 31 19.02 14.96 2.88
C ASN A 31 18.80 16.49 2.73
N MET A 32 18.95 17.21 3.83
CA MET A 32 18.83 18.68 3.87
C MET A 32 20.02 19.29 3.12
N GLY A 33 19.85 19.54 1.82
CA GLY A 33 20.88 20.07 0.93
C GLY A 33 20.88 19.51 -0.50
N GLU A 34 20.10 18.46 -0.77
CA GLU A 34 19.97 17.93 -2.13
C GLU A 34 19.04 18.79 -3.00
N GLU A 35 19.55 19.27 -4.15
CA GLU A 35 18.71 19.84 -5.21
C GLU A 35 17.91 18.72 -5.88
N LYS A 36 16.58 18.78 -5.74
CA LYS A 36 15.67 17.77 -6.27
C LYS A 36 15.55 17.89 -7.79
N LYS A 37 15.89 16.82 -8.52
CA LYS A 37 15.70 16.71 -9.99
C LYS A 37 14.27 16.35 -10.40
N SER A 38 13.42 16.00 -9.44
CA SER A 38 11.99 15.68 -9.61
C SER A 38 11.23 16.07 -8.34
N ILE A 39 10.05 16.68 -8.49
CA ILE A 39 9.22 17.16 -7.38
C ILE A 39 7.80 16.61 -7.58
N TRP A 40 7.17 16.16 -6.49
CA TRP A 40 5.78 15.73 -6.49
C TRP A 40 4.84 16.95 -6.50
N PHE A 41 3.76 16.86 -7.26
CA PHE A 41 2.76 17.93 -7.39
C PHE A 41 1.60 17.68 -6.44
N ASN A 42 1.04 18.74 -5.85
CA ASN A 42 -0.29 18.68 -5.27
C ASN A 42 -1.36 18.87 -6.36
N ASP A 43 -2.63 18.56 -6.03
CA ASP A 43 -3.77 18.79 -6.93
C ASP A 43 -3.93 20.27 -7.35
N SER A 44 -3.27 21.18 -6.63
CA SER A 44 -3.19 22.62 -6.91
C SER A 44 -2.16 22.99 -7.99
N GLY A 45 -1.31 22.05 -8.43
CA GLY A 45 -0.33 22.26 -9.50
C GLY A 45 0.93 23.03 -9.11
N GLU A 46 1.22 23.17 -7.81
CA GLU A 46 2.46 23.78 -7.31
C GLU A 46 3.60 22.74 -7.33
N GLY A 47 4.75 23.09 -7.93
CA GLY A 47 5.92 22.18 -8.03
C GLY A 47 6.53 21.96 -9.42
N ARG A 48 6.42 22.91 -10.36
CA ARG A 48 7.00 22.75 -11.72
C ARG A 48 8.52 22.61 -11.71
N LEU A 49 9.04 21.57 -12.37
CA LEU A 49 10.42 21.58 -12.88
C LEU A 49 10.57 22.78 -13.82
N ARG A 50 11.65 23.58 -13.66
CA ARG A 50 11.94 24.71 -14.56
C ARG A 50 11.95 24.19 -16.00
N LYS A 51 11.03 24.68 -16.83
CA LYS A 51 11.13 24.51 -18.29
C LYS A 51 12.33 25.30 -18.76
N THR A 52 13.42 24.63 -19.10
CA THR A 52 14.47 25.25 -19.92
C THR A 52 13.87 25.46 -21.30
N ALA A 53 13.75 26.71 -21.75
CA ALA A 53 13.22 27.02 -23.07
C ALA A 53 14.04 26.25 -24.14
N GLY A 54 13.38 25.42 -24.95
CA GLY A 54 13.98 24.79 -26.13
C GLY A 54 14.33 23.30 -26.07
N LYS A 55 13.90 22.52 -25.05
CA LYS A 55 14.17 21.07 -25.06
C LYS A 55 12.94 20.20 -24.84
N GLY A 56 12.58 19.48 -25.91
CA GLY A 56 11.96 18.15 -25.86
C GLY A 56 10.44 18.10 -25.95
N PRO A 57 9.89 17.02 -26.52
CA PRO A 57 8.45 16.77 -26.60
C PRO A 57 7.81 16.74 -25.20
N ASN A 58 6.48 16.90 -25.12
CA ASN A 58 5.72 16.72 -23.89
C ASN A 58 5.87 15.27 -23.40
N VAL A 59 6.91 14.98 -22.61
CA VAL A 59 7.11 13.64 -22.05
C VAL A 59 6.29 13.52 -20.77
N GLY A 60 5.34 12.58 -20.75
CA GLY A 60 4.68 12.17 -19.51
C GLY A 60 5.70 11.59 -18.55
N ILE A 61 5.76 12.10 -17.33
CA ILE A 61 6.62 11.57 -16.27
C ILE A 61 5.79 10.56 -15.47
N CYS A 62 6.30 9.34 -15.33
CA CYS A 62 5.71 8.32 -14.47
C CYS A 62 6.65 8.03 -13.30
N ILE A 63 6.15 8.26 -12.08
CA ILE A 63 6.85 7.89 -10.85
C ILE A 63 6.25 6.58 -10.37
N VAL A 64 7.10 5.56 -10.24
CA VAL A 64 6.71 4.26 -9.68
C VAL A 64 7.20 4.22 -8.24
N VAL A 65 6.26 4.33 -7.31
CA VAL A 65 6.49 4.11 -5.88
C VAL A 65 6.05 2.67 -5.59
N ASP A 66 6.95 1.87 -5.02
CA ASP A 66 6.55 0.53 -4.58
C ASP A 66 5.71 0.61 -3.29
N ASN A 67 4.93 -0.44 -3.01
CA ASN A 67 4.31 -0.58 -1.70
C ASN A 67 5.13 -1.61 -0.92
N ALA A 68 6.25 -1.18 -0.34
CA ALA A 68 7.10 -2.06 0.41
C ALA A 68 6.33 -2.61 1.64
N PRO A 69 6.24 -3.95 1.83
CA PRO A 69 5.38 -4.54 2.86
C PRO A 69 5.66 -4.08 4.30
N TRP A 70 6.86 -3.57 4.57
CA TRP A 70 7.28 -3.12 5.89
C TRP A 70 6.67 -1.78 6.31
N HIS A 71 6.18 -0.95 5.38
CA HIS A 71 5.31 0.21 5.69
C HIS A 71 3.86 -0.17 5.96
N SER A 72 3.47 -1.38 5.57
CA SER A 72 2.10 -1.87 5.70
C SER A 72 1.94 -2.80 6.91
N GLU A 73 2.76 -2.64 7.96
CA GLU A 73 2.61 -3.41 9.18
C GLU A 73 1.41 -2.88 9.99
N LEU A 74 0.36 -3.69 10.09
CA LEU A 74 -0.77 -3.39 10.98
C LEU A 74 -0.29 -3.42 12.43
N THR A 75 -0.79 -2.48 13.22
CA THR A 75 -0.66 -2.53 14.68
C THR A 75 -1.30 -3.79 15.26
N ASP A 76 -0.79 -4.28 16.39
CA ASP A 76 -1.29 -5.52 17.03
C ASP A 76 -2.78 -5.48 17.40
N ASP A 77 -3.34 -4.28 17.51
CA ASP A 77 -4.76 -4.04 17.81
C ASP A 77 -5.64 -3.95 16.57
N THR A 78 -5.05 -3.96 15.36
CA THR A 78 -5.81 -3.92 14.10
C THR A 78 -5.56 -5.14 13.22
N LYS A 79 -4.68 -6.05 13.64
CA LYS A 79 -4.41 -7.31 12.96
C LYS A 79 -5.69 -8.17 12.95
N PRO A 80 -6.19 -8.60 11.77
CA PRO A 80 -7.37 -9.45 11.69
C PRO A 80 -7.07 -10.88 12.14
N ALA A 81 -8.08 -11.59 12.61
CA ALA A 81 -7.97 -13.03 12.88
C ALA A 81 -7.55 -13.79 11.62
N LYS A 82 -6.51 -14.63 11.73
CA LYS A 82 -5.98 -15.40 10.61
C LYS A 82 -6.71 -16.73 10.45
N ARG A 83 -6.91 -17.20 9.22
CA ARG A 83 -7.49 -18.55 8.95
C ARG A 83 -6.68 -19.69 9.57
N SER A 84 -5.37 -19.49 9.77
CA SER A 84 -4.47 -20.46 10.40
C SER A 84 -4.66 -20.57 11.91
N TYR A 85 -5.34 -19.64 12.57
CA TYR A 85 -5.58 -19.70 14.02
C TYR A 85 -6.41 -20.93 14.40
N ASN A 86 -6.08 -21.57 15.51
CA ASN A 86 -6.93 -22.59 16.12
C ASN A 86 -8.15 -21.94 16.81
N LYS A 87 -9.13 -22.75 17.26
CA LYS A 87 -10.37 -22.24 17.87
C LYS A 87 -10.10 -21.30 19.05
N ALA A 88 -9.20 -21.69 19.95
CA ALA A 88 -8.85 -20.89 21.13
C ALA A 88 -8.21 -19.54 20.76
N GLN A 89 -7.34 -19.50 19.74
CA GLN A 89 -6.73 -18.28 19.25
C GLN A 89 -7.75 -17.31 18.64
N VAL A 90 -8.77 -17.83 17.93
CA VAL A 90 -9.87 -16.98 17.41
C VAL A 90 -10.72 -16.44 18.55
N GLN A 91 -11.01 -17.25 19.57
CA GLN A 91 -11.73 -16.81 20.77
C GLN A 91 -10.96 -15.73 21.53
N GLN A 92 -9.66 -15.90 21.72
CA GLN A 92 -8.81 -14.88 22.36
C GLN A 92 -8.81 -13.57 21.57
N TRP A 93 -8.77 -13.65 20.23
CA TRP A 93 -8.90 -12.48 19.38
C TRP A 93 -10.25 -11.78 19.59
N LEU A 94 -11.36 -12.52 19.55
CA LEU A 94 -12.70 -11.95 19.77
C LEU A 94 -12.83 -11.29 21.16
N SER A 95 -12.30 -11.93 22.21
CA SER A 95 -12.25 -11.36 23.56
C SER A 95 -11.43 -10.06 23.61
N LYS A 96 -10.27 -10.00 22.94
CA LYS A 96 -9.44 -8.80 22.84
C LYS A 96 -10.18 -7.64 22.17
N HIS A 97 -11.03 -7.95 21.20
CA HIS A 97 -11.85 -6.99 20.46
C HIS A 97 -13.23 -6.73 21.09
N TYR A 98 -13.48 -7.22 22.30
CA TYR A 98 -14.76 -7.08 23.00
C TYR A 98 -15.97 -7.57 22.18
N VAL A 99 -15.77 -8.56 21.32
CA VAL A 99 -16.83 -9.19 20.52
C VAL A 99 -17.41 -10.36 21.30
N ILE A 100 -18.74 -10.36 21.50
CA ILE A 100 -19.45 -11.43 22.19
C ILE A 100 -19.54 -12.66 21.27
N PHE A 101 -19.18 -13.84 21.79
CA PHE A 101 -19.27 -15.11 21.08
C PHE A 101 -19.70 -16.24 22.03
N ASP A 102 -20.26 -17.32 21.47
CA ASP A 102 -20.57 -18.53 22.22
C ASP A 102 -19.40 -19.54 22.10
N SER A 103 -19.04 -20.14 23.23
CA SER A 103 -18.05 -21.21 23.36
C SER A 103 -18.38 -22.45 22.51
N ALA A 104 -19.66 -22.71 22.23
CA ALA A 104 -20.11 -23.82 21.41
C ALA A 104 -19.86 -23.60 19.91
N MET A 105 -19.72 -22.35 19.46
CA MET A 105 -19.54 -22.01 18.03
C MET A 105 -18.33 -22.73 17.43
N THR A 106 -18.47 -23.13 16.18
CA THR A 106 -17.41 -23.74 15.39
C THR A 106 -16.33 -22.71 15.04
N LYS A 107 -15.13 -23.19 14.69
CA LYS A 107 -14.04 -22.31 14.23
C LYS A 107 -14.47 -21.46 13.00
N ALA A 108 -15.31 -22.01 12.12
CA ALA A 108 -15.78 -21.31 10.93
C ALA A 108 -16.67 -20.12 11.31
N GLU A 109 -17.67 -20.33 12.18
CA GLU A 109 -18.57 -19.28 12.65
C GLU A 109 -17.81 -18.19 13.43
N LEU A 110 -16.84 -18.58 14.27
CA LEU A 110 -15.99 -17.63 14.97
C LEU A 110 -15.11 -16.79 14.02
N LEU A 111 -14.62 -17.39 12.93
CA LEU A 111 -13.86 -16.67 11.90
C LEU A 111 -14.75 -15.72 11.10
N GLU A 112 -15.99 -16.09 10.83
CA GLU A 112 -16.97 -15.21 10.19
C GLU A 112 -17.29 -14.02 11.08
N LEU A 113 -17.54 -14.26 12.37
CA LEU A 113 -17.76 -13.20 13.35
C LEU A 113 -16.56 -12.25 13.46
N ALA A 114 -15.35 -12.80 13.49
CA ALA A 114 -14.11 -12.01 13.48
C ALA A 114 -13.93 -11.21 12.17
N SER A 115 -14.42 -11.75 11.05
CA SER A 115 -14.36 -11.06 9.76
C SER A 115 -15.37 -9.93 9.63
N ALA A 116 -16.54 -10.07 10.26
CA ALA A 116 -17.57 -9.06 10.31
C ALA A 116 -17.19 -7.89 11.24
N ASN A 117 -16.45 -8.17 12.32
CA ASN A 117 -16.04 -7.18 13.32
C ASN A 117 -14.58 -6.74 13.17
N ARG A 118 -14.10 -6.57 11.93
CA ARG A 118 -12.71 -6.13 11.70
C ARG A 118 -12.52 -4.67 12.12
N PRO A 119 -11.52 -4.36 12.96
CA PRO A 119 -11.19 -2.98 13.31
C PRO A 119 -10.67 -2.21 12.08
N THR A 120 -10.78 -0.89 12.12
CA THR A 120 -10.16 0.00 11.14
C THR A 120 -8.65 -0.23 11.11
N ARG A 121 -8.07 -0.30 9.91
CA ARG A 121 -6.63 -0.57 9.74
C ARG A 121 -5.82 0.63 10.19
N HIS A 122 -4.94 0.44 11.16
CA HIS A 122 -3.94 1.42 11.57
C HIS A 122 -2.56 0.80 11.33
N TYR A 123 -1.80 1.43 10.45
CA TYR A 123 -0.43 1.04 10.13
C TYR A 123 0.55 1.72 11.10
N LYS A 124 1.64 1.03 11.41
CA LYS A 124 2.74 1.57 12.21
C LYS A 124 3.65 2.46 11.38
#